data_AF-A0A7K4GWV2-F1
#
_entry.id   AF-A0A7K4GWV2-F1
#
_cell.length_a   1.000
_cell.length_b   1.000
_cell.length_c   1.000
_cell.angle_alpha   90.00
_cell.angle_beta   90.00
_cell.angle_gamma   90.00
#
_symmetry.space_group_name_H-M   'P 1'
#
loop_
_entity.id
_entity.type
_entity.pdbx_description
1 polymer ?
#
loop_
_entity_poly.entity_id
_entity_poly.type
_entity_poly.pdbx_seq_one_letter_code
_entity_poly.pdbx_strand_id
1 'polypeptide(L)'
;MKRDKFYYLDGSILNYYDDTKKLHRLDGPAIEYASGSKWWYVKGKRHRLDGPAVEFSSGSKRWWVNGKYLTEEEFETHPKRYDYLASLAIEEILNERK
;
A
#
# COMPACT_ATOMS: atom_id res chain seq x y z
N MET A 1 -19.49 6.77 3.55
CA MET A 1 -18.23 6.76 4.34
C MET A 1 -17.40 7.95 3.89
N LYS A 2 -17.23 8.95 4.76
CA LYS A 2 -16.57 10.22 4.41
C LYS A 2 -15.09 9.93 4.21
N ARG A 3 -14.61 10.15 2.98
CA ARG A 3 -13.21 9.96 2.59
C ARG A 3 -12.44 11.12 3.21
N ASP A 4 -11.83 10.90 4.37
CA ASP A 4 -11.01 11.92 5.01
C ASP A 4 -9.71 12.09 4.21
N LYS A 5 -9.80 12.97 3.21
CA LYS A 5 -8.67 13.50 2.44
C LYS A 5 -8.05 14.63 3.25
N PHE A 6 -6.73 14.62 3.38
CA PHE A 6 -5.99 15.76 3.93
C PHE A 6 -5.05 16.31 2.86
N TYR A 7 -5.02 17.63 2.76
CA TYR A 7 -4.11 18.41 1.94
C TYR A 7 -3.21 19.20 2.88
N TYR A 8 -1.89 19.22 2.64
CA TYR A 8 -1.06 20.26 3.27
C TYR A 8 -1.41 21.63 2.70
N LEU A 9 -1.13 22.69 3.45
CA LEU A 9 -1.46 24.09 3.10
C LEU A 9 -0.97 24.52 1.70
N ASP A 10 0.05 23.86 1.17
CA ASP A 10 0.65 24.11 -0.14
C ASP A 10 0.17 23.15 -1.25
N GLY A 11 -0.73 22.21 -0.95
CA GLY A 11 -1.18 21.20 -1.90
C GLY A 11 -0.11 20.19 -2.32
N SER A 12 1.00 20.09 -1.59
CA SER A 12 2.16 19.26 -1.95
C SER A 12 1.91 17.75 -1.89
N ILE A 13 0.90 17.32 -1.12
CA ILE A 13 0.54 15.91 -0.96
C ILE A 13 -0.98 15.73 -0.91
N LEU A 14 -1.42 14.57 -1.39
CA LEU A 14 -2.75 14.04 -1.16
C LEU A 14 -2.66 12.71 -0.44
N ASN A 15 -3.23 12.63 0.77
CA ASN A 15 -3.29 11.41 1.56
C ASN A 15 -4.73 10.85 1.66
N TYR A 16 -4.84 9.52 1.62
CA TYR A 16 -6.10 8.79 1.80
C TYR A 16 -6.01 7.89 3.03
N TYR A 17 -6.92 8.07 3.98
CA TYR A 17 -7.01 7.29 5.21
C TYR A 17 -8.30 6.48 5.28
N ASP A 18 -8.26 5.36 6.01
CA ASP A 18 -9.45 4.65 6.48
C ASP A 18 -9.99 5.24 7.79
N ASP A 19 -11.14 4.72 8.25
CA ASP A 19 -11.82 5.15 9.48
C ASP A 19 -10.96 4.97 10.75
N THR A 20 -9.90 4.15 10.68
CA THR A 20 -8.93 3.95 11.76
C THR A 20 -7.74 4.91 11.69
N LYS A 21 -7.81 5.92 10.80
CA LYS A 21 -6.76 6.91 10.52
C LYS A 21 -5.47 6.27 9.99
N LYS A 22 -5.56 5.14 9.29
CA LYS A 22 -4.42 4.49 8.61
C LYS A 22 -4.47 4.77 7.12
N LEU A 23 -3.30 4.93 6.49
CA LEU A 23 -3.21 5.10 5.04
C LEU A 23 -3.86 3.90 4.33
N HIS A 24 -4.82 4.17 3.47
CA HIS A 24 -5.63 3.15 2.84
C HIS A 24 -6.25 3.64 1.53
N ARG A 25 -5.99 2.92 0.44
CA ARG A 25 -6.75 3.04 -0.81
C ARG A 25 -6.58 1.77 -1.65
N LEU A 26 -7.69 1.22 -2.17
CA LEU A 26 -7.68 0.03 -3.03
C LEU A 26 -7.50 0.38 -4.52
N ASP A 27 -8.15 1.45 -4.98
CA ASP A 27 -8.22 1.79 -6.41
C ASP A 27 -7.11 2.76 -6.87
N GLY A 28 -6.08 2.98 -6.06
CA GLY A 28 -5.04 3.95 -6.37
C GLY A 28 -4.07 4.18 -5.22
N PRO A 29 -3.11 5.09 -5.39
CA PRO A 29 -2.14 5.42 -4.35
C PRO A 29 -2.81 6.08 -3.15
N ALA A 30 -2.41 5.65 -1.96
CA ALA A 30 -2.84 6.28 -0.71
C ALA A 30 -2.12 7.60 -0.46
N ILE A 31 -0.98 7.83 -1.13
CA ILE A 31 -0.21 9.07 -1.09
C ILE A 31 0.16 9.48 -2.52
N GLU A 32 -0.17 10.70 -2.92
CA GLU A 32 0.26 11.31 -4.18
C GLU A 32 0.97 12.62 -3.91
N TYR A 33 2.25 12.72 -4.28
CA TYR A 33 3.03 13.94 -4.16
C TYR A 33 2.91 14.78 -5.43
N ALA A 34 2.92 16.11 -5.29
CA ALA A 34 2.95 17.04 -6.42
C ALA A 34 4.19 16.84 -7.32
N SER A 35 5.28 16.29 -6.76
CA SER A 35 6.48 15.90 -7.53
C SER A 35 6.24 14.74 -8.49
N GLY A 36 5.11 14.03 -8.38
CA GLY A 36 4.76 12.85 -9.18
C GLY A 36 5.06 11.52 -8.49
N SER A 37 5.65 11.52 -7.29
CA SER A 37 5.83 10.29 -6.51
C SER A 37 4.50 9.76 -5.98
N LYS A 38 4.31 8.43 -5.96
CA LYS A 38 3.04 7.77 -5.59
C LYS A 38 3.28 6.55 -4.72
N TRP A 39 2.58 6.45 -3.59
CA TRP A 39 2.76 5.36 -2.64
C TRP A 39 1.42 4.69 -2.34
N TRP A 40 1.41 3.35 -2.39
CA TRP A 40 0.21 2.53 -2.18
C TRP A 40 0.21 1.88 -0.80
N TYR A 41 -0.90 2.04 -0.10
CA TYR A 41 -1.11 1.49 1.23
C TYR A 41 -2.49 0.88 1.36
N VAL A 42 -2.56 -0.25 2.07
CA VAL A 42 -3.80 -0.91 2.48
C VAL A 42 -3.71 -1.19 3.98
N LYS A 43 -4.68 -0.70 4.74
CA LYS A 43 -4.74 -0.83 6.22
C LYS A 43 -3.43 -0.40 6.92
N GLY A 44 -2.79 0.66 6.41
CA GLY A 44 -1.54 1.20 6.95
C GLY A 44 -0.26 0.46 6.54
N LYS A 45 -0.35 -0.64 5.78
CA LYS A 45 0.81 -1.38 5.26
C LYS A 45 1.04 -1.02 3.79
N ARG A 46 2.31 -0.85 3.36
CA ARG A 46 2.62 -0.69 1.93
C ARG A 46 2.19 -1.95 1.18
N HIS A 47 1.38 -1.78 0.15
CA HIS A 47 0.78 -2.92 -0.55
C HIS A 47 0.31 -2.53 -1.94
N ARG A 48 0.71 -3.32 -2.95
CA ARG A 48 0.13 -3.30 -4.30
C ARG A 48 0.39 -4.65 -4.98
N LEU A 49 -0.62 -5.20 -5.67
CA LEU A 49 -0.52 -6.50 -6.37
C LEU A 49 -0.19 -6.35 -7.86
N ASP A 50 -0.52 -5.20 -8.44
CA ASP A 50 -0.43 -5.00 -9.90
C ASP A 50 0.78 -4.14 -10.32
N GLY A 51 1.71 -3.88 -9.40
CA GLY A 51 2.93 -3.12 -9.68
C GLY A 51 3.66 -2.70 -8.41
N PRO A 52 4.63 -1.77 -8.51
CA PRO A 52 5.38 -1.28 -7.36
C PRO A 52 4.47 -0.53 -6.38
N ALA A 53 4.66 -0.77 -5.09
CA ALA A 53 3.94 -0.07 -4.03
C ALA A 53 4.51 1.33 -3.75
N VAL A 54 5.67 1.66 -4.32
CA VAL A 54 6.25 3.01 -4.32
C VAL A 54 6.83 3.30 -5.69
N GLU A 55 6.39 4.42 -6.28
CA GLU A 55 6.94 5.00 -7.50
C GLU A 55 7.51 6.37 -7.15
N PHE A 56 8.81 6.57 -7.37
CA PHE A 56 9.45 7.87 -7.22
C PHE A 56 9.35 8.65 -8.54
N SER A 57 9.30 9.98 -8.44
CA SER A 57 9.35 10.86 -9.62
C SER A 57 10.64 10.73 -10.43
N SER A 58 11.72 10.23 -9.82
CA SER A 58 12.97 9.87 -10.50
C SER A 58 12.87 8.61 -11.37
N GLY A 59 11.75 7.87 -11.32
CA GLY A 59 11.56 6.60 -12.01
C GLY A 59 11.97 5.37 -11.19
N SER A 60 12.60 5.54 -10.03
CA SER A 60 12.90 4.42 -9.12
C SER A 60 11.61 3.79 -8.58
N LYS A 61 11.63 2.47 -8.37
CA LYS A 61 10.45 1.68 -7.95
C LYS A 61 10.79 0.79 -6.76
N ARG A 62 9.79 0.51 -5.91
CA ARG A 62 9.91 -0.45 -4.81
C ARG A 62 8.63 -1.28 -4.70
N TRP A 63 8.80 -2.58 -4.49
CA TRP A 63 7.71 -3.54 -4.41
C TRP A 63 7.45 -3.93 -2.97
N TRP A 64 6.17 -3.87 -2.59
CA TRP A 64 5.72 -4.26 -1.26
C TRP A 64 4.36 -4.93 -1.36
N VAL A 65 4.21 -6.06 -0.68
CA VAL A 65 2.92 -6.75 -0.52
C VAL A 65 2.70 -6.98 0.96
N ASN A 66 1.65 -6.36 1.51
CA ASN A 66 1.25 -6.52 2.92
C ASN A 66 2.36 -6.14 3.91
N GLY A 67 3.14 -5.10 3.58
CA GLY A 67 4.26 -4.66 4.40
C GLY A 67 5.53 -5.49 4.28
N LYS A 68 5.56 -6.54 3.45
CA LYS A 68 6.79 -7.28 3.09
C LYS A 68 7.43 -6.66 1.86
N TYR A 69 8.72 -6.35 1.96
CA TYR A 69 9.53 -5.89 0.82
C TYR A 69 9.85 -7.06 -0.10
N LEU A 70 9.84 -6.80 -1.41
CA LEU A 70 10.19 -7.77 -2.44
C LEU A 70 11.17 -7.13 -3.41
N THR A 71 12.06 -7.95 -3.97
CA THR A 71 12.74 -7.61 -5.21
C THR A 71 11.73 -7.63 -6.37
N GLU A 72 12.09 -7.01 -7.50
CA GLU A 72 11.25 -7.07 -8.71
C GLU A 72 11.11 -8.51 -9.21
N GLU A 73 12.18 -9.30 -9.16
CA GLU A 73 12.16 -10.73 -9.52
C GLU A 73 11.24 -11.56 -8.62
N GLU A 74 11.35 -11.38 -7.30
CA GLU A 74 10.44 -12.03 -6.33
C GLU A 74 8.99 -11.61 -6.58
N PHE A 75 8.76 -10.36 -6.99
CA PHE A 75 7.42 -9.88 -7.28
C PHE A 75 6.84 -10.51 -8.57
N GLU A 76 7.63 -10.68 -9.61
CA GLU A 76 7.17 -11.25 -10.89
C GLU A 76 7.01 -12.78 -10.86
N THR A 77 7.82 -13.47 -10.06
CA THR A 77 7.83 -14.96 -10.02
C THR A 77 6.85 -15.54 -9.00
N HIS A 78 6.37 -14.74 -8.04
CA HIS A 78 5.57 -15.25 -6.92
C HIS A 78 4.06 -15.09 -7.16
N PRO A 79 3.21 -16.11 -6.90
CA PRO A 79 1.76 -16.01 -7.03
C PRO A 79 1.18 -15.06 -5.97
N LYS A 80 1.11 -13.78 -6.35
CA LYS A 80 0.76 -12.60 -5.53
C LYS A 80 -0.54 -12.76 -4.72
N ARG A 81 -1.52 -13.48 -5.27
CA ARG A 81 -2.89 -13.58 -4.73
C ARG A 81 -3.03 -14.69 -3.68
N TYR A 82 -2.35 -15.82 -3.86
CA TYR A 82 -2.44 -16.95 -2.92
C TYR A 82 -1.64 -16.69 -1.66
N ASP A 83 -0.46 -16.07 -1.77
CA ASP A 83 0.35 -15.73 -0.60
C ASP A 83 -0.26 -14.62 0.25
N TYR A 84 -0.94 -13.66 -0.38
CA TYR A 84 -1.68 -12.63 0.36
C TYR A 84 -2.87 -13.24 1.13
N LEU A 85 -3.65 -14.13 0.50
CA LEU A 85 -4.76 -14.81 1.17
C LEU A 85 -4.27 -15.78 2.25
N ALA A 86 -3.19 -16.53 1.99
CA ALA A 86 -2.58 -17.42 2.96
C ALA A 86 -2.00 -16.65 4.16
N SER A 87 -1.28 -15.56 3.93
CA SER A 87 -0.74 -14.73 5.02
C SER A 87 -1.83 -13.99 5.81
N LEU A 88 -2.91 -13.53 5.16
CA LEU A 88 -4.07 -12.99 5.89
C LEU A 88 -4.73 -14.07 6.76
N ALA A 89 -5.00 -15.25 6.20
CA ALA A 89 -5.65 -16.34 6.92
C ALA A 89 -4.79 -16.79 8.12
N ILE A 90 -3.47 -16.84 7.97
CA ILE A 90 -2.55 -17.17 9.05
C ILE A 90 -2.56 -16.09 10.15
N GLU A 91 -2.50 -14.80 9.82
CA GLU A 91 -2.55 -13.73 10.84
C GLU A 91 -3.91 -13.66 11.55
N GLU A 92 -5.01 -13.96 10.86
CA GLU A 92 -6.35 -14.06 11.46
C GLU A 92 -6.42 -15.21 12.47
N ILE A 93 -6.00 -16.42 12.07
CA ILE A 93 -5.92 -17.60 12.96
C ILE A 93 -5.02 -17.32 14.18
N LEU A 94 -3.91 -16.60 14.02
CA LEU A 94 -3.00 -16.28 15.12
C LEU A 94 -3.56 -15.22 16.08
N ASN A 95 -4.37 -14.28 15.60
CA ASN A 95 -4.99 -13.26 16.45
C ASN A 95 -6.22 -13.78 17.21
N GLU A 96 -6.94 -14.76 16.67
CA GLU A 96 -8.05 -15.43 17.38
C GLU A 96 -7.59 -16.31 18.56
N ARG A 97 -6.29 -16.61 18.64
CA ARG A 97 -5.67 -17.37 19.74
C ARG A 97 -5.16 -16.49 20.89
N LYS A 98 -5.41 -15.18 20.86
CA LYS A 98 -5.08 -14.23 21.94
C LYS A 98 -6.34 -13.79 22.65
#